data_AF-A0A4R0KE82-F1
#
_entry.id   AF-A0A4R0KE82-F1
#
_cell.length_a   1.000
_cell.length_b   1.000
_cell.length_c   1.000
_cell.angle_alpha   90.00
_cell.angle_beta   90.00
_cell.angle_gamma   90.00
#
_symmetry.space_group_name_H-M   'P 1'
#
loop_
_entity.id
_entity.type
_entity.pdbx_description
1 polymer ?
#
loop_
_entity_poly.entity_id
_entity_poly.type
_entity_poly.pdbx_seq_one_letter_code
_entity_poly.pdbx_strand_id
1 'polypeptide(L)'
;MAEAVRAAGIPKPPEGIFLYSSRTPDLAFDTTEQKVAWGAGHVTIAPDVQLGSGGTTRIDFGDGSSIAVSVLDPRPALTEAIGTPYDNCGQLAIPASKCKLTITGAFLRTAEVDTSNGPATVPAWSFTAKGLSRPIVVVAVSTAALRPLVEPVPLSTLAKLEPGLLGAERLTRIDGSALSFILVHGMCEPDLRAHVVEFEDLVVIGGSHGPVQGGCADVGVSSPAVVTLAKPLGDRAVISAATGVRLTPRN
;
A
#
# COMPACT_ATOMS: atom_id res chain seq x y z
N MET A 1 -20.27 3.45 -16.33
CA MET A 1 -19.27 2.59 -15.64
C MET A 1 -18.96 1.33 -16.43
N ALA A 2 -19.83 0.31 -16.42
CA ALA A 2 -19.50 -1.01 -17.00
C ALA A 2 -19.12 -0.94 -18.49
N GLU A 3 -19.79 -0.10 -19.27
CA GLU A 3 -19.42 0.16 -20.67
C GLU A 3 -18.01 0.74 -20.82
N ALA A 4 -17.64 1.71 -19.99
CA ALA A 4 -16.30 2.31 -20.01
C ALA A 4 -15.22 1.26 -19.64
N VAL A 5 -15.51 0.40 -18.66
CA VAL A 5 -14.63 -0.72 -18.28
C VAL A 5 -14.48 -1.72 -19.43
N ARG A 6 -15.57 -2.07 -20.12
CA ARG A 6 -15.52 -2.97 -21.28
C ARG A 6 -14.78 -2.35 -22.46
N ALA A 7 -15.01 -1.06 -22.74
CA ALA A 7 -14.34 -0.33 -23.80
C ALA A 7 -12.82 -0.25 -23.56
N ALA A 8 -12.39 -0.15 -22.30
CA ALA A 8 -10.98 -0.22 -21.91
C ALA A 8 -10.43 -1.66 -21.84
N GLY A 9 -11.30 -2.67 -21.96
CA GLY A 9 -11.01 -4.06 -21.63
C GLY A 9 -11.10 -4.32 -20.12
N ILE A 10 -11.81 -5.37 -19.72
CA ILE A 10 -11.98 -5.71 -18.30
C ILE A 10 -10.58 -5.89 -17.67
N PRO A 11 -10.23 -5.12 -16.62
CA PRO A 11 -8.92 -5.18 -16.03
C PRO A 11 -8.60 -6.58 -15.55
N LYS A 12 -7.43 -7.09 -15.92
CA LYS A 12 -6.92 -8.35 -15.39
C LYS A 12 -6.59 -8.19 -13.91
N PRO A 13 -6.60 -9.28 -13.12
CA PRO A 13 -6.05 -9.25 -11.78
C PRO A 13 -4.60 -8.73 -11.83
N PRO A 14 -4.17 -7.94 -10.84
CA PRO A 14 -2.78 -7.51 -10.77
C PRO A 14 -1.87 -8.73 -10.61
N GLU A 15 -0.81 -8.79 -11.42
CA GLU A 15 0.17 -9.89 -11.41
C GLU A 15 1.38 -9.56 -10.53
N GLY A 16 1.93 -10.61 -9.91
CA GLY A 16 3.07 -10.53 -9.00
C GLY A 16 2.68 -10.56 -7.52
N ILE A 17 3.68 -10.49 -6.66
CA ILE A 17 3.49 -10.49 -5.21
C ILE A 17 3.51 -9.04 -4.75
N PHE A 18 2.44 -8.60 -4.10
CA PHE A 18 2.29 -7.24 -3.61
C PHE A 18 2.65 -7.18 -2.13
N LEU A 19 3.42 -6.18 -1.74
CA LEU A 19 3.69 -5.86 -0.35
C LEU A 19 2.52 -5.01 0.19
N TYR A 20 1.87 -5.51 1.24
CA TYR A 20 0.75 -4.84 1.91
C TYR A 20 1.21 -4.04 3.14
N SER A 21 2.37 -4.35 3.71
CA SER A 21 3.02 -3.59 4.78
C SER A 21 3.97 -2.51 4.24
N SER A 22 4.57 -1.74 5.16
CA SER A 22 5.65 -0.81 4.81
C SER A 22 6.91 -1.55 4.35
N ARG A 23 7.67 -0.95 3.42
CA ARG A 23 9.06 -1.37 3.12
C ARG A 23 10.03 -1.09 4.26
N THR A 24 9.58 -0.35 5.27
CA THR A 24 10.27 -0.11 6.54
C THR A 24 9.44 -0.70 7.70
N PRO A 25 9.43 -2.03 7.87
CA PRO A 25 8.56 -2.69 8.85
C PRO A 25 8.88 -2.30 10.31
N ASP A 26 10.11 -1.83 10.56
CA ASP A 26 10.47 -1.23 11.85
C ASP A 26 11.16 0.12 11.58
N LEU A 27 10.36 1.17 11.67
CA LEU A 27 10.80 2.56 11.54
C LEU A 27 10.48 3.31 12.83
N ALA A 28 11.53 3.62 13.57
CA ALA A 28 11.43 4.32 14.84
C ALA A 28 12.37 5.53 14.84
N PHE A 29 11.85 6.68 14.41
CA PHE A 29 12.55 7.95 14.59
C PHE A 29 12.32 8.46 16.01
N ASP A 30 13.39 8.87 16.67
CA ASP A 30 13.34 9.46 18.01
C ASP A 30 12.98 10.96 17.94
N THR A 31 13.21 11.62 16.81
CA THR A 31 12.90 13.04 16.62
C THR A 31 12.21 13.34 15.30
N THR A 32 11.49 14.47 15.25
CA THR A 32 10.87 15.01 14.03
C THR A 32 11.91 15.25 12.93
N GLU A 33 13.08 15.77 13.27
CA GLU A 33 14.15 16.04 12.29
C GLU A 33 14.64 14.77 11.62
N GLN A 34 14.72 13.65 12.34
CA GLN A 34 15.12 12.37 11.76
C GLN A 34 14.06 11.84 10.78
N LYS A 35 12.77 11.94 11.16
CA LYS A 35 11.65 11.57 10.29
C LYS A 35 11.63 12.40 9.01
N VAL A 36 11.81 13.70 9.15
CA VAL A 36 11.83 14.64 8.03
C VAL A 36 13.06 14.42 7.14
N ALA A 37 14.24 14.19 7.73
CA ALA A 37 15.45 13.86 6.97
C ALA A 37 15.29 12.58 6.15
N TRP A 38 14.65 11.54 6.70
CA TRP A 38 14.32 10.32 5.95
C TRP A 38 13.38 10.59 4.78
N GLY A 39 12.25 11.28 5.04
CA GLY A 39 11.27 11.62 4.00
C GLY A 39 11.85 12.52 2.89
N ALA A 40 12.76 13.43 3.25
CA ALA A 40 13.49 14.28 2.32
C ALA A 40 14.59 13.54 1.54
N GLY A 41 14.89 12.28 1.89
CA GLY A 41 15.97 11.52 1.29
C GLY A 41 17.38 11.98 1.71
N HIS A 42 17.50 12.79 2.76
CA HIS A 42 18.77 13.27 3.32
C HIS A 42 19.45 12.20 4.18
N VAL A 43 19.58 11.00 3.61
CA VAL A 43 20.20 9.83 4.23
C VAL A 43 21.58 9.61 3.62
N THR A 44 22.60 9.55 4.47
CA THR A 44 24.00 9.35 4.07
C THR A 44 24.60 8.19 4.83
N ILE A 45 25.63 7.56 4.26
CA ILE A 45 26.41 6.52 4.94
C ILE A 45 27.73 7.15 5.38
N ALA A 46 28.12 6.94 6.63
CA ALA A 46 29.38 7.47 7.13
C ALA A 46 30.58 6.88 6.34
N PRO A 47 31.64 7.67 6.07
CA PRO A 47 32.71 7.28 5.16
C PRO A 47 33.40 5.95 5.48
N ASP A 48 33.58 5.64 6.76
CA ASP A 48 34.32 4.46 7.23
C ASP A 48 33.44 3.23 7.42
N VAL A 49 32.14 3.33 7.07
CA VAL A 49 31.20 2.22 7.24
C VAL A 49 31.29 1.30 6.04
N GLN A 50 31.84 0.11 6.28
CA GLN A 50 31.74 -1.00 5.36
C GLN A 50 30.36 -1.64 5.50
N LEU A 51 29.53 -1.45 4.47
CA LEU A 51 28.24 -2.12 4.40
C LEU A 51 28.42 -3.51 3.78
N GLY A 52 27.67 -4.49 4.29
CA GLY A 52 27.61 -5.81 3.67
C GLY A 52 27.12 -5.72 2.23
N SER A 53 27.43 -6.74 1.42
CA SER A 53 26.85 -6.90 0.09
C SER A 53 25.62 -7.80 0.14
N GLY A 54 24.75 -7.65 -0.85
CA GLY A 54 23.70 -8.60 -1.14
C GLY A 54 24.23 -9.94 -1.64
N GLY A 55 23.31 -10.72 -2.19
CA GLY A 55 23.51 -12.08 -2.67
C GLY A 55 22.19 -12.66 -3.14
N THR A 56 22.06 -13.99 -3.13
CA THR A 56 20.78 -14.66 -3.40
C THR A 56 20.29 -15.32 -2.13
N THR A 57 18.99 -15.17 -1.84
CA THR A 57 18.30 -15.83 -0.74
C THR A 57 16.88 -16.20 -1.17
N ARG A 58 15.97 -16.41 -0.22
CA ARG A 58 14.56 -16.69 -0.44
C ARG A 58 13.65 -15.78 0.37
N ILE A 59 12.41 -15.64 -0.12
CA ILE A 59 11.25 -15.20 0.66
C ILE A 59 10.49 -16.46 1.06
N ASP A 60 10.11 -16.54 2.33
CA ASP A 60 9.33 -17.63 2.90
C ASP A 60 7.91 -17.17 3.20
N PHE A 61 6.90 -17.86 2.68
CA PHE A 61 5.49 -17.53 2.91
C PHE A 61 4.88 -18.40 4.01
N GLY A 62 3.85 -17.89 4.67
CA GLY A 62 3.16 -18.59 5.75
C GLY A 62 2.47 -19.90 5.35
N ASP A 63 2.26 -20.14 4.05
CA ASP A 63 1.75 -21.41 3.51
C ASP A 63 2.85 -22.47 3.30
N GLY A 64 4.11 -22.15 3.61
CA GLY A 64 5.28 -23.01 3.46
C GLY A 64 5.94 -22.93 2.08
N SER A 65 5.37 -22.19 1.13
CA SER A 65 6.00 -21.92 -0.16
C SER A 65 7.16 -20.92 -0.03
N SER A 66 8.04 -20.88 -1.03
CA SER A 66 9.17 -19.95 -1.04
C SER A 66 9.60 -19.59 -2.46
N ILE A 67 10.16 -18.39 -2.64
CA ILE A 67 10.74 -17.95 -3.92
C ILE A 67 12.18 -17.49 -3.73
N ALA A 68 13.06 -17.82 -4.68
CA ALA A 68 14.42 -17.30 -4.71
C ALA A 68 14.42 -15.84 -5.15
N VAL A 69 15.24 -15.01 -4.49
CA VAL A 69 15.32 -13.56 -4.74
C VAL A 69 16.76 -13.08 -4.63
N SER A 70 17.08 -12.03 -5.39
CA SER A 70 18.30 -11.25 -5.20
C SER A 70 18.10 -10.26 -4.06
N VAL A 71 19.01 -10.28 -3.10
CA VAL A 71 19.11 -9.29 -2.04
C VAL A 71 19.76 -8.04 -2.61
N LEU A 72 19.05 -6.92 -2.55
CA LEU A 72 19.59 -5.61 -2.86
C LEU A 72 20.76 -5.29 -1.94
N ASP A 73 21.78 -4.64 -2.49
CA ASP A 73 22.77 -3.99 -1.66
C ASP A 73 22.12 -2.92 -0.76
N PRO A 74 22.73 -2.57 0.38
CA PRO A 74 22.17 -1.65 1.36
C PRO A 74 21.75 -0.28 0.80
N ARG A 75 22.53 0.29 -0.13
CA ARG A 75 22.21 1.59 -0.74
C ARG A 75 20.94 1.54 -1.60
N PRO A 76 20.82 0.65 -2.61
CA PRO A 76 19.57 0.45 -3.35
C PRO A 76 18.37 0.14 -2.44
N ALA A 77 18.56 -0.65 -1.38
CA ALA A 77 17.48 -0.95 -0.44
C ALA A 77 16.96 0.30 0.27
N LEU A 78 17.86 1.18 0.75
CA LEU A 78 17.49 2.49 1.32
C LEU A 78 16.76 3.36 0.29
N THR A 79 17.26 3.44 -0.94
CA THR A 79 16.63 4.22 -2.01
C THR A 79 15.20 3.75 -2.28
N GLU A 80 14.97 2.44 -2.41
CA GLU A 80 13.62 1.91 -2.62
C GLU A 80 12.70 2.10 -1.40
N ALA A 81 13.24 2.09 -0.19
CA ALA A 81 12.46 2.28 1.03
C ALA A 81 12.10 3.75 1.30
N ILE A 82 12.96 4.70 0.89
CA ILE A 82 12.66 6.13 0.92
C ILE A 82 11.60 6.47 -0.14
N GLY A 83 11.70 5.87 -1.33
CA GLY A 83 10.79 6.15 -2.44
C GLY A 83 11.01 7.55 -3.02
N THR A 84 9.92 8.20 -3.46
CA THR A 84 9.98 9.58 -3.97
C THR A 84 10.19 10.56 -2.81
N PRO A 85 11.33 11.27 -2.75
CA PRO A 85 11.59 12.17 -1.63
C PRO A 85 10.63 13.36 -1.61
N TYR A 86 10.24 13.78 -0.41
CA TYR A 86 9.49 14.99 -0.15
C TYR A 86 10.27 15.87 0.82
N ASP A 87 11.04 16.82 0.28
CA ASP A 87 11.85 17.72 1.09
C ASP A 87 11.00 18.86 1.68
N ASN A 88 10.65 18.70 2.96
CA ASN A 88 9.98 19.71 3.76
C ASN A 88 10.85 20.24 4.92
N CYS A 89 12.17 20.02 4.89
CA CYS A 89 13.08 20.50 5.94
C CYS A 89 12.96 22.01 6.15
N GLY A 90 12.97 22.78 5.04
CA GLY A 90 12.84 24.24 5.07
C GLY A 90 11.46 24.72 5.51
N GLN A 91 10.40 24.03 5.09
CA GLN A 91 9.02 24.38 5.46
C GLN A 91 8.76 24.23 6.97
N LEU A 92 9.42 23.26 7.59
CA LEU A 92 9.34 23.03 9.04
C LEU A 92 10.42 23.80 9.83
N ALA A 93 11.16 24.71 9.18
CA ALA A 93 12.25 25.48 9.76
C ALA A 93 13.33 24.62 10.46
N ILE A 94 13.53 23.39 9.97
CA ILE A 94 14.57 22.49 10.49
C ILE A 94 15.93 22.96 9.93
N PRO A 95 16.92 23.28 10.78
CA PRO A 95 18.25 23.65 10.31
C PRO A 95 18.85 22.56 9.42
N ALA A 96 19.48 22.95 8.31
CA ALA A 96 20.09 21.99 7.37
C ALA A 96 21.11 21.05 8.04
N SER A 97 21.78 21.51 9.11
CA SER A 97 22.69 20.67 9.91
C SER A 97 22.01 19.53 10.68
N LYS A 98 20.70 19.66 10.94
CA LYS A 98 19.85 18.67 11.61
C LYS A 98 18.96 17.89 10.65
N CYS A 99 18.71 18.40 9.43
CA CYS A 99 17.95 17.68 8.41
C CYS A 99 18.82 16.67 7.65
N LYS A 100 19.45 15.75 8.39
CA LYS A 100 20.26 14.69 7.83
C LYS A 100 20.26 13.48 8.75
N LEU A 101 20.29 12.30 8.15
CA LEU A 101 20.41 11.03 8.85
C LEU A 101 21.67 10.31 8.36
N THR A 102 22.60 10.02 9.27
CA THR A 102 23.87 9.38 8.92
C THR A 102 23.86 7.94 9.42
N ILE A 103 23.81 7.00 8.49
CA ILE A 103 23.95 5.56 8.73
C ILE A 103 25.38 5.26 9.19
N THR A 104 25.49 4.55 10.30
CA THR A 104 26.75 4.19 10.97
C THR A 104 27.05 2.69 10.88
N GLY A 105 26.12 1.89 10.37
CA GLY A 105 26.27 0.45 10.25
C GLY A 105 25.06 -0.17 9.57
N ALA A 106 25.26 -1.35 8.99
CA ALA A 106 24.18 -2.19 8.48
C ALA A 106 24.56 -3.65 8.58
N PHE A 107 23.57 -4.50 8.89
CA PHE A 107 23.72 -5.95 8.77
C PHE A 107 22.45 -6.57 8.21
N LEU A 108 22.61 -7.70 7.52
CA LEU A 108 21.51 -8.42 6.92
C LEU A 108 20.80 -9.26 7.98
N ARG A 109 19.47 -9.21 7.97
CA ARG A 109 18.57 -10.02 8.81
C ARG A 109 17.32 -10.38 8.01
N THR A 110 16.32 -10.95 8.68
CA THR A 110 14.97 -11.10 8.15
C THR A 110 13.97 -10.19 8.87
N ALA A 111 12.86 -9.89 8.21
CA ALA A 111 11.71 -9.17 8.75
C ALA A 111 10.41 -9.84 8.30
N GLU A 112 9.36 -9.71 9.12
CA GLU A 112 8.01 -10.15 8.79
C GLU A 112 7.28 -9.03 8.04
N VAL A 113 6.58 -9.40 6.97
CA VAL A 113 5.74 -8.49 6.18
C VAL A 113 4.46 -9.20 5.72
N ASP A 114 3.43 -8.42 5.46
CA ASP A 114 2.19 -8.90 4.84
C ASP A 114 2.29 -8.73 3.33
N THR A 115 1.91 -9.77 2.60
CA THR A 115 1.89 -9.77 1.14
C THR A 115 0.56 -10.27 0.58
N SER A 116 0.36 -10.13 -0.72
CA SER A 116 -0.77 -10.76 -1.43
C SER A 116 -0.80 -12.28 -1.34
N ASN A 117 0.31 -12.92 -0.96
CA ASN A 117 0.39 -14.37 -0.72
C ASN A 117 0.32 -14.71 0.78
N GLY A 118 -0.14 -13.77 1.61
CA GLY A 118 -0.17 -13.89 3.07
C GLY A 118 1.10 -13.36 3.74
N PRO A 119 1.25 -13.60 5.06
CA PRO A 119 2.44 -13.23 5.81
C PRO A 119 3.69 -13.88 5.22
N ALA A 120 4.80 -13.16 5.22
CA ALA A 120 6.06 -13.61 4.67
C ALA A 120 7.27 -13.12 5.48
N THR A 121 8.27 -13.99 5.61
CA THR A 121 9.59 -13.65 6.11
C THR A 121 10.48 -13.27 4.93
N VAL A 122 11.00 -12.04 4.93
CA VAL A 122 11.78 -11.45 3.82
C VAL A 122 13.18 -11.04 4.29
N PRO A 123 14.21 -11.04 3.42
CA PRO A 123 15.49 -10.46 3.78
C PRO A 123 15.34 -8.94 3.95
N ALA A 124 16.03 -8.41 4.94
CA ALA A 124 15.97 -7.01 5.35
C ALA A 124 17.32 -6.53 5.87
N TRP A 125 17.66 -5.27 5.60
CA TRP A 125 18.80 -4.60 6.20
C TRP A 125 18.37 -3.91 7.50
N SER A 126 19.12 -4.15 8.57
CA SER A 126 19.01 -3.40 9.82
C SER A 126 20.10 -2.35 9.87
N PHE A 127 19.72 -1.08 9.75
CA PHE A 127 20.62 0.07 9.71
C PHE A 127 20.70 0.76 11.07
N THR A 128 21.90 0.92 11.60
CA THR A 128 22.13 1.85 12.72
C THR A 128 22.39 3.25 12.16
N ALA A 129 21.87 4.29 12.79
CA ALA A 129 22.14 5.67 12.41
C ALA A 129 22.48 6.54 13.61
N LYS A 130 23.26 7.60 13.36
CA LYS A 130 23.64 8.57 14.39
C LYS A 130 22.40 9.20 15.01
N GLY A 131 22.29 9.10 16.33
CA GLY A 131 21.22 9.71 17.11
C GLY A 131 19.92 8.91 17.15
N LEU A 132 19.88 7.70 16.56
CA LEU A 132 18.77 6.76 16.73
C LEU A 132 19.07 5.77 17.85
N SER A 133 18.07 5.56 18.70
CA SER A 133 18.05 4.59 19.80
C SER A 133 17.79 3.16 19.30
N ARG A 134 17.18 3.03 18.13
CA ARG A 134 16.82 1.76 17.48
C ARG A 134 17.19 1.77 16.00
N PRO A 135 17.50 0.60 15.40
CA PRO A 135 17.82 0.54 13.99
C PRO A 135 16.60 0.82 13.10
N ILE A 136 16.88 1.22 11.86
CA ILE A 136 15.91 1.28 10.78
C ILE A 136 15.96 -0.06 10.06
N VAL A 137 14.84 -0.79 10.02
CA VAL A 137 14.74 -2.03 9.26
C VAL A 137 14.11 -1.74 7.91
N VAL A 138 14.78 -2.17 6.84
CA VAL A 138 14.38 -1.93 5.44
C VAL A 138 14.35 -3.26 4.70
N VAL A 139 13.25 -3.52 3.99
CA VAL A 139 13.14 -4.67 3.08
C VAL A 139 14.24 -4.64 2.03
N ALA A 140 14.97 -5.74 1.90
CA ALA A 140 16.15 -5.87 1.05
C ALA A 140 15.87 -6.58 -0.29
N VAL A 141 14.61 -6.73 -0.70
CA VAL A 141 14.24 -7.25 -2.03
C VAL A 141 13.66 -6.15 -2.88
N SER A 142 13.88 -6.19 -4.20
CA SER A 142 13.42 -5.11 -5.08
C SER A 142 11.90 -4.97 -5.13
N THR A 143 11.43 -3.76 -5.46
CA THR A 143 10.01 -3.49 -5.77
C THR A 143 9.49 -4.31 -6.95
N ALA A 144 10.37 -4.86 -7.80
CA ALA A 144 9.95 -5.79 -8.84
C ALA A 144 9.53 -7.16 -8.29
N ALA A 145 10.21 -7.63 -7.23
CA ALA A 145 9.90 -8.89 -6.55
C ALA A 145 8.73 -8.75 -5.58
N LEU A 146 8.71 -7.66 -4.81
CA LEU A 146 7.60 -7.28 -3.92
C LEU A 146 7.05 -5.93 -4.33
N ARG A 147 6.00 -5.96 -5.15
CA ARG A 147 5.41 -4.78 -5.76
C ARG A 147 4.72 -3.91 -4.72
N PRO A 148 4.90 -2.58 -4.74
CA PRO A 148 4.10 -1.71 -3.90
C PRO A 148 2.63 -1.82 -4.30
N LEU A 149 1.74 -1.67 -3.33
CA LEU A 149 0.35 -1.33 -3.62
C LEU A 149 0.32 0.03 -4.30
N VAL A 150 0.02 0.05 -5.59
CA VAL A 150 -0.25 1.29 -6.31
C VAL A 150 -1.73 1.63 -6.10
N GLU A 151 -1.99 2.84 -5.63
CA GLU A 151 -3.36 3.32 -5.50
C GLU A 151 -4.00 3.31 -6.89
N PRO A 152 -5.20 2.71 -7.05
CA PRO A 152 -5.74 2.52 -8.38
C PRO A 152 -6.08 3.85 -9.03
N VAL A 153 -5.45 4.15 -10.18
CA VAL A 153 -5.80 5.34 -10.96
C VAL A 153 -7.15 5.08 -11.65
N PRO A 154 -8.15 5.96 -11.48
CA PRO A 154 -9.41 5.83 -12.19
C PRO A 154 -9.19 5.77 -13.71
N LEU A 155 -9.98 4.95 -14.41
CA LEU A 155 -10.00 4.97 -15.87
C LEU A 155 -10.28 6.39 -16.35
N SER A 156 -9.48 6.90 -17.29
CA SER A 156 -9.63 8.28 -17.78
C SER A 156 -10.97 8.54 -18.49
N THR A 157 -11.60 7.49 -18.99
CA THR A 157 -12.93 7.51 -19.62
C THR A 157 -14.08 7.42 -18.62
N LEU A 158 -13.77 7.25 -17.33
CA LEU A 158 -14.78 7.20 -16.29
C LEU A 158 -15.34 8.59 -16.00
N ALA A 159 -16.67 8.71 -16.00
CA ALA A 159 -17.31 9.88 -15.41
C ALA A 159 -16.97 9.94 -13.91
N LYS A 160 -16.81 11.15 -13.38
CA LYS A 160 -16.68 11.38 -11.94
C LYS A 160 -17.92 10.79 -11.24
N LEU A 161 -17.72 10.20 -10.06
CA LEU A 161 -18.83 9.78 -9.23
C LEU A 161 -19.73 10.98 -8.90
N GLU A 162 -21.04 10.76 -9.02
CA GLU A 162 -22.05 11.72 -8.58
C GLU A 162 -21.92 11.98 -7.07
N PRO A 163 -22.22 13.21 -6.61
CA PRO A 163 -22.27 13.51 -5.18
C PRO A 163 -23.17 12.52 -4.43
N GLY A 164 -22.72 12.03 -3.28
CA GLY A 164 -23.45 11.03 -2.50
C GLY A 164 -23.08 9.59 -2.83
N LEU A 165 -22.36 9.32 -3.92
CA LEU A 165 -21.85 7.97 -4.24
C LEU A 165 -20.41 7.78 -3.77
N LEU A 166 -20.13 6.55 -3.33
CA LEU A 166 -18.86 6.12 -2.78
C LEU A 166 -18.27 4.98 -3.60
N GLY A 167 -16.94 4.97 -3.71
CA GLY A 167 -16.19 3.82 -4.22
C GLY A 167 -16.03 2.73 -3.16
N ALA A 168 -15.81 1.51 -3.65
CA ALA A 168 -15.18 0.48 -2.82
C ALA A 168 -13.66 0.65 -2.90
N GLU A 169 -13.00 0.79 -1.76
CA GLU A 169 -11.53 0.94 -1.70
C GLU A 169 -10.85 -0.42 -1.84
N ARG A 170 -11.32 -1.40 -1.06
CA ARG A 170 -10.70 -2.73 -0.96
C ARG A 170 -11.75 -3.80 -0.82
N LEU A 171 -11.62 -4.86 -1.62
CA LEU A 171 -12.33 -6.12 -1.41
C LEU A 171 -11.60 -6.93 -0.33
N THR A 172 -12.31 -7.36 0.71
CA THR A 172 -11.71 -8.07 1.84
C THR A 172 -12.02 -9.56 1.82
N ARG A 173 -13.19 -9.95 1.31
CA ARG A 173 -13.60 -11.36 1.25
C ARG A 173 -14.58 -11.62 0.12
N ILE A 174 -14.47 -12.81 -0.46
CA ILE A 174 -15.50 -13.43 -1.31
C ILE A 174 -15.90 -14.74 -0.64
N ASP A 175 -17.19 -14.91 -0.37
CA ASP A 175 -17.74 -16.14 0.20
C ASP A 175 -19.03 -16.53 -0.55
N GLY A 176 -18.89 -17.42 -1.54
CA GLY A 176 -20.00 -17.81 -2.43
C GLY A 176 -20.59 -16.62 -3.20
N SER A 177 -21.76 -16.16 -2.77
CA SER A 177 -22.44 -14.97 -3.30
C SER A 177 -22.27 -13.73 -2.41
N ALA A 178 -21.61 -13.79 -1.26
CA ALA A 178 -21.36 -12.64 -0.41
C ALA A 178 -20.01 -11.99 -0.75
N LEU A 179 -20.02 -10.67 -0.96
CA LEU A 179 -18.79 -9.87 -1.10
C LEU A 179 -18.67 -8.93 0.09
N SER A 180 -17.55 -8.99 0.80
CA SER A 180 -17.21 -8.05 1.87
C SER A 180 -16.12 -7.09 1.39
N PHE A 181 -16.28 -5.80 1.66
CA PHE A 181 -15.38 -4.75 1.19
C PHE A 181 -15.38 -3.54 2.13
N ILE A 182 -14.46 -2.61 1.89
CA ILE A 182 -14.34 -1.35 2.64
C ILE A 182 -14.87 -0.20 1.78
N LEU A 183 -15.75 0.59 2.38
CA LEU A 183 -16.13 1.92 1.91
C LEU A 183 -15.28 2.97 2.62
N VAL A 184 -14.71 3.91 1.87
CA VAL A 184 -14.08 5.11 2.43
C VAL A 184 -15.02 6.27 2.24
N HIS A 185 -15.26 7.01 3.31
CA HIS A 185 -16.27 8.06 3.37
C HIS A 185 -15.85 9.14 4.37
N GLY A 186 -16.44 10.33 4.29
CA GLY A 186 -16.21 11.39 5.27
C GLY A 186 -16.84 11.04 6.62
N MET A 187 -16.22 11.44 7.73
CA MET A 187 -16.70 11.13 9.09
C MET A 187 -18.15 11.59 9.35
N CYS A 188 -18.61 12.63 8.68
CA CYS A 188 -19.96 13.18 8.86
C CYS A 188 -20.98 12.68 7.82
N GLU A 189 -20.59 11.75 6.94
CA GLU A 189 -21.48 11.16 5.95
C GLU A 189 -22.37 10.09 6.60
N PRO A 190 -23.69 10.32 6.74
CA PRO A 190 -24.59 9.39 7.41
C PRO A 190 -25.13 8.33 6.45
N ASP A 191 -25.93 7.40 6.98
CA ASP A 191 -26.78 6.49 6.20
C ASP A 191 -26.04 5.72 5.10
N LEU A 192 -24.86 5.19 5.42
CA LEU A 192 -24.07 4.42 4.48
C LEU A 192 -24.86 3.22 3.95
N ARG A 193 -24.88 3.07 2.63
CA ARG A 193 -25.48 1.92 1.95
C ARG A 193 -24.49 1.31 0.99
N ALA A 194 -24.36 -0.01 1.06
CA ALA A 194 -23.56 -0.78 0.12
C ALA A 194 -24.39 -1.06 -1.15
N HIS A 195 -23.77 -0.93 -2.32
CA HIS A 195 -24.42 -1.15 -3.61
C HIS A 195 -23.67 -2.19 -4.42
N VAL A 196 -24.43 -2.93 -5.22
CA VAL A 196 -23.90 -3.85 -6.22
C VAL A 196 -24.73 -3.79 -7.51
N VAL A 197 -24.03 -3.82 -8.65
CA VAL A 197 -24.65 -3.97 -9.97
C VAL A 197 -24.00 -5.16 -10.65
N GLU A 198 -24.80 -6.17 -10.99
CA GLU A 198 -24.33 -7.42 -11.58
C GLU A 198 -24.50 -7.42 -13.09
N PHE A 199 -23.44 -7.85 -13.78
CA PHE A 199 -23.44 -8.18 -15.19
C PHE A 199 -22.95 -9.63 -15.37
N GLU A 200 -23.02 -10.15 -16.59
CA GLU A 200 -22.60 -11.51 -16.91
C GLU A 200 -21.09 -11.74 -16.73
N ASP A 201 -20.28 -10.71 -16.98
CA ASP A 201 -18.81 -10.74 -17.04
C ASP A 201 -18.14 -10.03 -15.84
N LEU A 202 -18.87 -9.15 -15.15
CA LEU A 202 -18.35 -8.35 -14.05
C LEU A 202 -19.44 -7.97 -13.04
N VAL A 203 -18.99 -7.60 -11.85
CA VAL A 203 -19.81 -7.06 -10.76
C VAL A 203 -19.21 -5.72 -10.37
N VAL A 204 -20.02 -4.65 -10.34
CA VAL A 204 -19.60 -3.34 -9.85
C VAL A 204 -20.05 -3.19 -8.41
N ILE A 205 -19.14 -2.83 -7.50
CA ILE A 205 -19.44 -2.56 -6.10
C ILE A 205 -19.07 -1.13 -5.72
N GLY A 206 -19.81 -0.58 -4.77
CA GLY A 206 -19.60 0.75 -4.22
C GLY A 206 -20.57 1.02 -3.07
N GLY A 207 -20.82 2.29 -2.79
CA GLY A 207 -21.77 2.67 -1.77
C GLY A 207 -22.38 4.04 -2.01
N SER A 208 -23.20 4.48 -1.07
CA SER A 208 -23.70 5.84 -1.00
C SER A 208 -23.84 6.29 0.44
N HIS A 209 -23.99 7.59 0.64
CA HIS A 209 -24.33 8.19 1.93
C HIS A 209 -25.56 9.11 1.80
N GLY A 210 -26.18 9.41 2.94
CA GLY A 210 -27.22 10.43 3.06
C GLY A 210 -26.65 11.86 2.98
N PRO A 211 -27.51 12.89 2.90
CA PRO A 211 -27.06 14.27 2.82
C PRO A 211 -26.30 14.69 4.09
N VAL A 212 -25.10 15.25 3.90
CA VAL A 212 -24.28 15.81 5.00
C VAL A 212 -24.93 17.08 5.53
N GLN A 213 -24.99 17.22 6.86
CA GLN A 213 -25.53 18.39 7.53
C GLN A 213 -24.40 19.23 8.12
N GLY A 214 -24.33 20.52 7.75
CA GLY A 214 -23.33 21.45 8.28
C GLY A 214 -21.89 21.21 7.79
N GLY A 215 -20.93 21.84 8.46
CA GLY A 215 -19.51 21.64 8.18
C GLY A 215 -18.97 20.34 8.78
N CYS A 216 -18.01 19.71 8.12
CA CYS A 216 -17.34 18.50 8.59
C CYS A 216 -15.83 18.73 8.72
N ALA A 217 -15.22 18.09 9.72
CA ALA A 217 -13.77 17.95 9.74
C ALA A 217 -13.32 17.11 8.54
N ASP A 218 -12.22 17.48 7.90
CA ASP A 218 -11.64 16.75 6.77
C ASP A 218 -10.97 15.45 7.25
N VAL A 219 -11.80 14.50 7.66
CA VAL A 219 -11.42 13.23 8.26
C VAL A 219 -12.10 12.11 7.49
N GLY A 220 -11.30 11.27 6.82
CA GLY A 220 -11.76 10.05 6.17
C GLY A 220 -11.92 8.90 7.17
N VAL A 221 -12.96 8.09 6.97
CA VAL A 221 -13.27 6.90 7.76
C VAL A 221 -13.47 5.71 6.84
N SER A 222 -13.01 4.54 7.27
CA SER A 222 -13.17 3.27 6.57
C SER A 222 -14.24 2.43 7.28
N SER A 223 -15.31 2.07 6.56
CA SER A 223 -16.43 1.29 7.09
C SER A 223 -16.57 -0.04 6.35
N PRO A 224 -16.73 -1.18 7.05
CA PRO A 224 -16.98 -2.46 6.41
C PRO A 224 -18.38 -2.48 5.79
N ALA A 225 -18.49 -3.08 4.61
CA ALA A 225 -19.71 -3.23 3.84
C ALA A 225 -19.81 -4.66 3.31
N VAL A 226 -21.05 -5.15 3.17
CA VAL A 226 -21.34 -6.45 2.60
C VAL A 226 -22.48 -6.31 1.60
N VAL A 227 -22.35 -6.95 0.44
CA VAL A 227 -23.44 -7.16 -0.51
C VAL A 227 -23.60 -8.64 -0.80
N THR A 228 -24.83 -9.03 -1.17
CA THR A 228 -25.14 -10.39 -1.62
C THR A 228 -25.50 -10.36 -3.10
N LEU A 229 -24.82 -11.19 -3.88
CA LEU A 229 -25.06 -11.39 -5.30
C LEU A 229 -26.25 -12.32 -5.53
N ALA A 230 -26.98 -12.12 -6.62
CA ALA A 230 -28.05 -12.98 -7.09
C ALA A 230 -27.54 -14.36 -7.52
N LYS A 231 -26.28 -14.45 -7.95
CA LYS A 231 -25.58 -15.70 -8.30
C LYS A 231 -24.17 -15.70 -7.71
N PRO A 232 -23.57 -16.88 -7.41
CA PRO A 232 -22.17 -16.96 -6.99
C PRO A 232 -21.23 -16.21 -7.95
N LEU A 233 -20.17 -15.58 -7.43
CA LEU A 233 -19.32 -14.68 -8.23
C LEU A 233 -18.77 -15.36 -9.49
N GLY A 234 -18.28 -16.61 -9.38
CA GLY A 234 -17.62 -17.30 -10.49
C GLY A 234 -16.38 -16.56 -10.96
N ASP A 235 -16.18 -16.50 -12.27
CA ASP A 235 -15.02 -15.84 -12.89
C ASP A 235 -15.18 -14.32 -13.09
N ARG A 236 -16.34 -13.76 -12.70
CA ARG A 236 -16.67 -12.35 -12.90
C ARG A 236 -15.69 -11.45 -12.15
N ALA A 237 -15.26 -10.37 -12.82
CA ALA A 237 -14.41 -9.38 -12.18
C ALA A 237 -15.21 -8.53 -11.19
N VAL A 238 -14.68 -8.30 -9.98
CA VAL A 238 -15.24 -7.31 -9.04
C VAL A 238 -14.59 -5.95 -9.33
N ILE A 239 -15.39 -4.95 -9.65
CA ILE A 239 -14.96 -3.63 -10.10
C ILE A 239 -15.39 -2.56 -9.09
N SER A 240 -14.49 -1.65 -8.71
CA SER A 240 -14.84 -0.49 -7.90
C SER A 240 -15.57 0.56 -8.72
N ALA A 241 -16.71 1.04 -8.21
CA ALA A 241 -17.50 2.09 -8.86
C ALA A 241 -16.78 3.45 -8.96
N ALA A 242 -15.77 3.72 -8.13
CA ALA A 242 -15.04 4.99 -8.18
C ALA A 242 -13.96 5.04 -9.25
N THR A 243 -13.32 3.89 -9.52
CA THR A 243 -12.08 3.85 -10.28
C THR A 243 -12.21 3.02 -11.55
N GLY A 244 -13.20 2.13 -11.64
CA GLY A 244 -13.31 1.15 -12.72
C GLY A 244 -12.24 0.06 -12.68
N VAL A 245 -11.44 0.00 -11.61
CA VAL A 245 -10.39 -1.01 -11.47
C VAL A 245 -10.92 -2.31 -10.88
N ARG A 246 -10.26 -3.41 -11.22
CA ARG A 246 -10.55 -4.72 -10.63
C ARG A 246 -9.98 -4.80 -9.22
N LEU A 247 -10.85 -5.14 -8.28
CA LEU A 247 -10.50 -5.45 -6.91
C LEU A 247 -10.25 -6.96 -6.76
N THR A 248 -9.27 -7.29 -5.93
CA THR A 248 -8.98 -8.66 -5.49
C THR A 248 -9.02 -8.70 -3.96
N PRO A 249 -9.44 -9.82 -3.35
CA PRO A 249 -9.42 -9.96 -1.91
C PRO A 249 -8.00 -9.73 -1.39
N ARG A 250 -7.84 -8.86 -0.39
CA ARG A 250 -6.61 -8.77 0.40
C ARG A 250 -6.89 -9.48 1.72
N ASN A 251 -6.12 -10.52 2.02
CA ASN A 251 -6.11 -11.17 3.33
C ASN A 251 -5.61 -10.20 4.40
#